data_AF-A0A960A3G4-F1
#
_entry.id   AF-A0A960A3G4-F1
#
_cell.length_a   1.000
_cell.length_b   1.000
_cell.length_c   1.000
_cell.angle_alpha   90.00
_cell.angle_beta   90.00
_cell.angle_gamma   90.00
#
_symmetry.space_group_name_H-M   'P 1'
#
loop_
_entity.id
_entity.type
_entity.pdbx_description
1 polymer ?
#
loop_
_entity_poly.entity_id
_entity_poly.type
_entity_poly.pdbx_seq_one_letter_code
_entity_poly.pdbx_strand_id
1 'polypeptide(L)' 'MNPIAPHTVTPLRDVPRSIPRPEYVGRPGPKRYTGSDVQSDEVIAKMRIAGKIASNAMHEAAKAIAPGVT' A
#
# COMPACT_ATOMS: atom_id res chain seq x y z
N MET A 1 6.28 -25.23 -18.76
CA MET A 1 6.20 -23.98 -17.97
C MET A 1 5.38 -24.32 -16.74
N ASN A 2 5.99 -24.34 -15.54
CA ASN A 2 5.22 -24.66 -14.33
C ASN A 2 4.36 -23.46 -13.94
N PRO A 3 3.06 -23.66 -13.64
CA PRO A 3 2.21 -22.57 -13.18
C PRO A 3 2.64 -22.10 -11.79
N ILE A 4 2.41 -20.83 -11.50
CA ILE A 4 2.52 -20.27 -10.15
C ILE A 4 1.47 -20.92 -9.24
N ALA A 5 1.91 -21.34 -8.05
CA ALA A 5 1.05 -21.93 -7.02
C ALA A 5 1.15 -21.12 -5.71
N PRO A 6 0.09 -21.07 -4.88
CA PRO A 6 0.14 -20.40 -3.59
C PRO A 6 1.23 -20.98 -2.66
N HIS A 7 1.82 -20.13 -1.83
CA HIS A 7 2.77 -20.51 -0.79
C HIS A 7 2.31 -19.99 0.58
N THR A 8 2.88 -20.54 1.66
CA THR A 8 2.62 -20.11 3.04
C THR A 8 2.88 -18.61 3.21
N VAL A 9 1.89 -17.90 3.74
CA VAL A 9 1.95 -16.47 4.05
C VAL A 9 2.52 -16.29 5.46
N THR A 10 3.45 -15.33 5.62
CA THR A 10 4.02 -14.98 6.93
C THR A 10 2.97 -14.35 7.86
N PRO A 11 3.19 -14.33 9.19
CA PRO A 11 2.35 -13.59 10.12
C PRO A 11 2.18 -12.11 9.73
N LEU A 12 1.11 -11.49 10.23
CA LEU A 12 0.82 -10.08 10.01
C LEU A 12 1.96 -9.21 10.56
N ARG A 13 2.41 -8.23 9.77
CA ARG A 13 3.43 -7.25 10.19
C ARG A 13 2.77 -6.11 10.97
N ASP A 14 3.38 -5.73 12.09
CA ASP A 14 2.87 -4.67 12.95
C ASP A 14 3.03 -3.28 12.33
N VAL A 15 2.03 -2.42 12.59
CA VAL A 15 2.05 -0.99 12.24
C VAL A 15 1.93 -0.17 13.52
N PRO A 16 2.89 0.72 13.82
CA PRO A 16 2.85 1.57 15.02
C PRO A 16 1.52 2.28 15.22
N ARG A 17 1.07 2.40 16.48
CA ARG A 17 -0.22 3.01 16.84
C ARG A 17 -0.31 4.50 16.49
N SER A 18 0.81 5.19 16.39
CA SER A 18 0.88 6.61 16.01
C SER A 18 0.54 6.85 14.54
N ILE A 19 0.58 5.83 13.68
CA ILE A 19 0.22 5.97 12.27
C ILE A 19 -1.30 5.85 12.13
N PRO A 20 -1.98 6.88 11.59
CA PRO A 20 -3.42 6.83 11.39
C PRO A 20 -3.77 5.73 10.39
N ARG A 21 -4.74 4.90 10.75
CA ARG A 21 -5.20 3.79 9.92
C ARG A 21 -6.29 4.27 8.96
N PRO A 22 -6.27 3.81 7.70
CA PRO A 22 -7.43 3.92 6.85
C PRO A 22 -8.66 3.26 7.50
N GLU A 23 -9.85 3.77 7.20
CA GLU A 23 -11.09 3.38 7.89
C GLU A 23 -11.48 1.90 7.70
N TYR A 24 -10.97 1.27 6.64
CA TYR A 24 -11.27 -0.10 6.26
C TYR A 24 -10.46 -1.15 7.03
N VAL A 25 -9.43 -0.76 7.78
CA VAL A 25 -8.60 -1.72 8.53
C VAL A 25 -9.46 -2.45 9.56
N GLY A 26 -9.50 -3.79 9.48
CA GLY A 26 -10.31 -4.64 10.36
C GLY A 26 -11.76 -4.81 9.92
N ARG A 27 -12.14 -4.36 8.72
CA ARG A 27 -13.50 -4.50 8.17
C ARG A 27 -13.50 -5.41 6.93
N PRO A 28 -14.67 -5.97 6.54
CA PRO A 28 -14.79 -6.77 5.31
C PRO A 28 -14.43 -5.99 4.03
N GLY A 29 -14.57 -4.66 4.04
CA GLY A 29 -14.23 -3.80 2.93
C GLY A 29 -14.35 -2.31 3.26
N PRO A 30 -13.86 -1.43 2.37
CA PRO A 30 -14.00 0.01 2.54
C PRO A 30 -15.44 0.47 2.34
N LYS A 31 -15.80 1.59 2.96
CA LYS A 31 -17.02 2.31 2.61
C LYS A 31 -16.95 2.75 1.14
N ARG A 32 -18.09 2.67 0.45
CA ARG A 32 -18.20 3.18 -0.93
C ARG A 32 -17.85 4.66 -0.95
N TYR A 33 -16.94 5.04 -1.84
CA TYR A 33 -16.63 6.44 -2.07
C TYR A 33 -17.80 7.12 -2.81
N THR A 34 -18.21 8.28 -2.30
CA THR A 34 -19.30 9.10 -2.87
C THR A 34 -18.87 10.56 -3.04
N GLY A 35 -17.58 10.85 -2.93
CA GLY A 35 -17.03 12.21 -3.10
C GLY A 35 -16.73 12.53 -4.57
N SER A 36 -16.21 13.72 -4.79
CA SER A 36 -15.75 14.18 -6.11
C SER A 36 -14.47 13.45 -6.54
N ASP A 37 -14.36 13.12 -7.83
CA ASP A 37 -13.10 12.64 -8.40
C ASP A 37 -12.10 13.79 -8.64
N VAL A 38 -12.59 15.04 -8.74
CA VAL A 38 -11.76 16.24 -8.78
C VAL A 38 -11.34 16.60 -7.35
N GLN A 39 -10.03 16.57 -7.10
CA GLN A 39 -9.43 16.82 -5.79
C GLN A 39 -9.13 18.30 -5.58
N SER A 40 -9.24 18.78 -4.33
CA SER A 40 -8.81 20.13 -3.98
C SER A 40 -7.28 20.26 -3.99
N ASP A 41 -6.78 21.48 -4.08
CA ASP A 41 -5.33 21.75 -4.03
C ASP A 41 -4.67 21.20 -2.76
N GLU A 42 -5.36 21.25 -1.62
CA GLU A 42 -4.89 20.69 -0.35
C GLU A 42 -4.73 19.16 -0.44
N VAL A 43 -5.71 18.47 -1.02
CA VAL A 43 -5.66 17.02 -1.21
C VAL A 43 -4.53 16.68 -2.18
N ILE A 44 -4.40 17.42 -3.28
CA ILE A 44 -3.32 17.23 -4.25
C ILE A 44 -1.95 17.41 -3.58
N ALA A 45 -1.78 18.41 -2.71
CA ALA A 45 -0.52 18.61 -1.97
C ALA A 45 -0.19 17.41 -1.07
N LYS A 46 -1.19 16.87 -0.35
CA LYS A 46 -1.05 15.64 0.46
C LYS A 46 -0.72 14.43 -0.41
N MET A 47 -1.37 14.29 -1.57
CA MET A 47 -1.11 13.21 -2.52
C MET A 47 0.32 13.23 -3.05
N ARG A 48 0.91 14.41 -3.30
CA ARG A 48 2.32 14.51 -3.72
C ARG A 48 3.27 13.94 -2.68
N ILE A 49 3.01 14.18 -1.39
CA ILE A 49 3.80 13.62 -0.27
C ILE A 49 3.63 12.10 -0.22
N ALA A 50 2.39 11.61 -0.22
CA ALA A 50 2.10 10.18 -0.20
C ALA A 50 2.72 9.44 -1.39
N GLY A 51 2.58 10.01 -2.61
CA GLY A 51 3.14 9.47 -3.84
C GLY A 51 4.67 9.41 -3.82
N LYS A 52 5.35 10.42 -3.24
CA LYS A 52 6.81 10.40 -3.06
C LYS A 52 7.24 9.26 -2.14
N ILE A 53 6.56 9.07 -1.01
CA ILE A 53 6.85 7.98 -0.07
C ILE A 53 6.65 6.61 -0.75
N ALA A 54 5.53 6.44 -1.46
CA ALA A 54 5.22 5.22 -2.19
C ALA A 54 6.26 4.92 -3.29
N SER A 55 6.67 5.94 -4.05
CA SER A 55 7.71 5.81 -5.07
C SER A 55 9.04 5.35 -4.49
N ASN A 56 9.46 5.92 -3.35
CA ASN A 56 10.69 5.50 -2.68
C ASN A 56 10.61 4.03 -2.22
N ALA A 57 9.50 3.63 -1.60
CA ALA A 57 9.30 2.24 -1.17
C ALA A 57 9.33 1.26 -2.36
N MET A 58 8.70 1.63 -3.48
CA MET A 58 8.73 0.85 -4.72
C MET A 58 10.17 0.69 -5.24
N HIS A 59 10.95 1.77 -5.28
CA HIS A 59 12.34 1.69 -5.74
C HIS A 59 13.22 0.85 -4.81
N GLU A 60 13.03 0.91 -3.50
CA GLU A 60 13.77 0.04 -2.58
C GLU A 60 13.40 -1.43 -2.75
N ALA A 61 12.12 -1.76 -2.93
CA ALA A 61 11.71 -3.12 -3.24
C ALA A 61 12.31 -3.62 -4.57
N ALA A 62 12.38 -2.75 -5.58
CA ALA A 62 12.95 -3.09 -6.88
C ALA A 62 14.44 -3.48 -6.81
N LYS A 63 15.22 -2.91 -5.88
CA LYS A 63 16.63 -3.28 -5.68
C LYS A 63 16.82 -4.72 -5.20
N ALA A 64 15.80 -5.30 -4.56
CA ALA A 64 15.85 -6.67 -4.05
C ALA A 64 15.46 -7.73 -5.09
N ILE A 65 15.06 -7.34 -6.31
CA ILE A 65 14.64 -8.29 -7.35
C ILE A 65 15.84 -9.10 -7.85
N ALA A 66 15.88 -10.38 -7.48
CA ALA A 66 16.89 -11.34 -7.93
C ALA A 66 16.37 -12.79 -7.85
N PRO A 67 16.98 -13.74 -8.58
CA PRO A 67 16.65 -15.16 -8.44
C PRO A 67 16.80 -15.65 -7.00
N GLY A 68 15.81 -16.39 -6.50
CA GLY A 68 15.81 -16.96 -5.14
C GLY A 68 15.24 -16.04 -4.05
N VAL A 69 14.87 -14.80 -4.36
CA VAL A 69 14.20 -13.87 -3.44
C VAL A 69 12.69 -14.14 -3.41
N THR A 70 12.09 -14.05 -2.22
CA THR A 70 10.64 -14.20 -1.97
C THR A 70 9.92 -12.86 -1.95
#